data_AF-A0A1I6NYZ7-F1
#
_entry.id   AF-A0A1I6NYZ7-F1
#
_cell.length_a   1.000
_cell.length_b   1.000
_cell.length_c   1.000
_cell.angle_alpha   90.00
_cell.angle_beta   90.00
_cell.angle_gamma   90.00
#
_symmetry.space_group_name_H-M   'P 1'
#
loop_
_entity.id
_entity.type
_entity.pdbx_description
1 polymer ?
#
loop_
_entity_poly.entity_id
_entity_poly.type
_entity_poly.pdbx_seq_one_letter_code
_entity_poly.pdbx_strand_id
1 'polypeptide(L)'
;MTNDSDTNGRIDRFNPSRRSLLTAMVGTPAALGLAVGSYQAATSAISEADLETCLVCSLADGQAEFVEDRTSISADPRLLSAHGLSAGQQVRLSRPDDSSEFAVYTIAEKRPEAPEDIVRMSDSARCRLDLGSAELQATTDETNCPGPAGDCSVSDEEFDAEITSTIPNPSLSESEAREQGELIERLDENGSDRIFIAPHGGAVQPKTDDQAEHAADLAGATCWRTKGWGPDAGAFQRWYVPSMALSPESYPELETIADTDFDVAVDFGGVCDTGIVVAGNAPLSTLESVRDSINAALPSCAEQATLPADDGLTGDGLLVDQLGADSVFLAQSYATRRAYWREIATGAAAALSEDVEVTASGTCR
;
A
#
# COMPACT_ATOMS: atom_id res chain seq x y z
N MET A 1 -64.93 -11.71 13.24
CA MET A 1 -64.83 -10.39 12.60
C MET A 1 -63.36 -10.25 12.17
N THR A 2 -62.88 -10.93 11.12
CA THR A 2 -62.91 -10.57 9.66
C THR A 2 -62.50 -9.12 9.46
N ASN A 3 -61.42 -8.70 8.76
CA ASN A 3 -60.58 -9.24 7.67
C ASN A 3 -59.18 -8.56 7.81
N ASP A 4 -58.00 -9.12 7.48
CA ASP A 4 -57.46 -9.75 6.25
C ASP A 4 -57.50 -8.90 4.98
N SER A 5 -56.34 -8.36 4.58
CA SER A 5 -55.92 -8.32 3.17
C SER A 5 -54.44 -7.92 3.03
N ASP A 6 -53.62 -8.94 2.79
CA ASP A 6 -52.41 -8.90 1.98
C ASP A 6 -52.67 -8.27 0.59
N THR A 7 -51.65 -7.60 0.03
CA THR A 7 -51.25 -7.84 -1.37
C THR A 7 -49.78 -7.45 -1.59
N ASN A 8 -49.01 -8.46 -1.99
CA ASN A 8 -47.70 -8.41 -2.65
C ASN A 8 -47.74 -7.62 -3.97
N GLY A 9 -46.59 -7.05 -4.38
CA GLY A 9 -46.44 -6.49 -5.72
C GLY A 9 -45.07 -5.91 -6.11
N ARG A 10 -44.04 -6.77 -6.17
CA ARG A 10 -43.03 -6.87 -7.27
C ARG A 10 -42.27 -5.60 -7.74
N ILE A 11 -40.97 -5.59 -7.40
CA ILE A 11 -39.76 -5.35 -8.22
C ILE A 11 -39.99 -4.74 -9.62
N ASP A 12 -39.36 -3.59 -9.89
CA ASP A 12 -38.63 -3.38 -11.15
C ASP A 12 -37.39 -2.50 -10.95
N ARG A 13 -36.25 -3.08 -11.36
CA ARG A 13 -34.93 -2.46 -11.46
C ARG A 13 -34.91 -1.52 -12.67
N PHE A 14 -34.27 -0.35 -12.54
CA PHE A 14 -33.88 0.45 -13.70
C PHE A 14 -32.36 0.63 -13.75
N ASN A 15 -31.75 -0.14 -14.64
CA ASN A 15 -30.44 0.14 -15.24
C ASN A 15 -30.57 1.30 -16.24
N PRO A 16 -29.60 2.23 -16.32
CA PRO A 16 -29.31 2.93 -17.56
C PRO A 16 -28.11 2.31 -18.28
N SER A 17 -28.38 1.74 -19.44
CA SER A 17 -27.38 1.20 -20.36
C SER A 17 -26.67 2.29 -21.17
N ARG A 18 -25.43 1.97 -21.56
CA ARG A 18 -24.54 2.71 -22.45
C ARG A 18 -25.13 3.02 -23.84
N ARG A 19 -24.60 4.11 -24.42
CA ARG A 19 -24.48 4.49 -25.86
C ARG A 19 -25.73 5.02 -26.59
N SER A 20 -25.67 6.29 -26.95
CA SER A 20 -25.92 6.70 -28.34
C SER A 20 -25.10 7.92 -28.77
N LEU A 21 -24.71 7.83 -30.04
CA LEU A 21 -23.77 8.61 -30.84
C LEU A 21 -24.19 10.07 -31.15
N LEU A 22 -23.14 10.90 -31.29
CA LEU A 22 -22.90 11.98 -32.28
C LEU A 22 -24.07 12.87 -32.74
N THR A 23 -23.90 14.19 -32.57
CA THR A 23 -24.07 15.15 -33.68
C THR A 23 -23.17 16.37 -33.45
N ALA A 24 -22.25 16.59 -34.37
CA ALA A 24 -21.44 17.79 -34.49
C ALA A 24 -22.30 18.95 -35.03
N MET A 25 -22.20 20.13 -34.43
CA MET A 25 -22.54 21.39 -35.10
C MET A 25 -21.32 22.31 -35.10
N VAL A 26 -20.85 22.58 -36.31
CA VAL A 26 -19.85 23.59 -36.65
C VAL A 26 -20.52 24.95 -36.59
N GLY A 27 -19.97 25.86 -35.78
CA GLY A 27 -20.32 27.27 -35.76
C GLY A 27 -19.12 28.11 -35.36
N THR A 28 -18.51 28.81 -36.31
CA THR A 28 -17.45 29.83 -36.09
C THR A 28 -18.08 31.23 -35.91
N PRO A 29 -17.35 32.25 -35.43
CA PRO A 29 -17.83 33.11 -34.35
C PRO A 29 -18.13 34.54 -34.82
N ALA A 30 -18.92 35.27 -34.04
CA ALA A 30 -18.99 36.73 -34.12
C ALA A 30 -18.60 37.32 -32.75
N ALA A 31 -17.56 38.15 -32.79
CA ALA A 31 -16.93 38.83 -31.67
C ALA A 31 -17.85 39.87 -30.99
N LEU A 32 -17.68 40.04 -29.67
CA LEU A 32 -17.36 41.32 -29.01
C LEU A 32 -17.35 41.19 -27.46
N GLY A 33 -16.14 41.24 -26.89
CA GLY A 33 -15.75 41.99 -25.69
C GLY A 33 -16.32 41.63 -24.31
N LEU A 34 -15.47 41.05 -23.43
CA LEU A 34 -14.80 41.76 -22.32
C LEU A 34 -14.22 40.74 -21.30
N ALA A 35 -12.89 40.82 -21.12
CA ALA A 35 -12.10 40.38 -19.96
C ALA A 35 -12.41 39.01 -19.31
N VAL A 36 -11.80 37.95 -19.84
CA VAL A 36 -11.37 36.80 -19.03
C VAL A 36 -9.89 36.58 -19.35
N GLY A 37 -9.06 36.59 -18.30
CA GLY A 37 -7.61 36.44 -18.41
C GLY A 37 -7.23 35.18 -19.18
N SER A 38 -6.43 35.36 -20.21
CA SER A 38 -5.90 34.30 -21.05
C SER A 38 -4.91 33.43 -20.27
N TYR A 39 -5.38 32.34 -19.68
CA TYR A 39 -4.58 31.13 -19.43
C TYR A 39 -4.35 30.37 -20.75
N GLN A 40 -3.80 31.07 -21.73
CA GLN A 40 -3.47 30.49 -23.03
C GLN A 40 -2.23 31.22 -23.57
N ALA A 41 -1.10 30.97 -22.91
CA ALA A 41 0.22 31.28 -23.41
C ALA A 41 1.21 30.28 -22.78
N ALA A 42 2.00 29.65 -23.65
CA ALA A 42 3.01 28.63 -23.37
C ALA A 42 2.53 27.19 -23.12
N THR A 43 1.70 26.65 -24.01
CA THR A 43 1.89 25.24 -24.40
C THR A 43 2.96 25.21 -25.50
N SER A 44 4.23 25.32 -25.10
CA SER A 44 5.27 24.65 -25.88
C SER A 44 4.88 23.17 -25.84
N ALA A 45 4.84 22.50 -26.99
CA ALA A 45 4.69 21.05 -27.01
C ALA A 45 5.91 20.47 -26.30
N ILE A 46 5.81 20.28 -24.99
CA ILE A 46 6.76 19.52 -24.20
C ILE A 46 6.71 18.12 -24.81
N SER A 47 7.82 17.67 -25.37
CA SER A 47 7.87 16.33 -25.94
C SER A 47 7.75 15.33 -24.79
N GLU A 48 7.21 14.14 -25.02
CA GLU A 48 7.17 13.08 -23.98
C GLU A 48 8.56 12.82 -23.37
N ALA A 49 9.64 13.11 -24.11
CA ALA A 49 11.03 13.01 -23.65
C ALA A 49 11.46 14.13 -22.67
N ASP A 50 10.74 15.24 -22.58
CA ASP A 50 11.07 16.36 -21.68
C ASP A 50 10.43 16.22 -20.29
N LEU A 51 9.59 15.20 -20.06
CA LEU A 51 8.93 14.92 -18.77
C LEU A 51 9.44 13.64 -18.09
N GLU A 52 10.51 13.02 -18.59
CA GLU A 52 11.16 11.88 -17.90
C GLU A 52 11.75 12.30 -16.54
N THR A 53 12.08 13.59 -16.40
CA THR A 53 12.56 14.21 -15.18
C THR A 53 11.54 15.21 -14.61
N CYS A 54 11.52 15.34 -13.30
CA CYS A 54 10.72 16.29 -12.54
C CYS A 54 11.58 17.05 -11.54
N LEU A 55 11.18 18.27 -11.19
CA LEU A 55 11.83 19.05 -10.14
C LEU A 55 11.14 18.75 -8.80
N VAL A 56 11.86 18.15 -7.88
CA VAL A 56 11.39 17.90 -6.51
C VAL A 56 11.55 19.18 -5.69
N CYS A 57 10.44 19.65 -5.14
CA CYS A 57 10.35 20.87 -4.33
C CYS A 57 9.79 20.60 -2.94
N SER A 58 9.94 21.61 -2.08
CA SER A 58 9.21 21.70 -0.81
C SER A 58 7.70 21.87 -0.99
N LEU A 59 6.97 21.54 0.06
CA LEU A 59 5.53 21.73 0.13
C LEU A 59 5.17 23.20 -0.11
N ALA A 60 4.12 23.43 -0.88
CA ALA A 60 3.56 24.76 -1.09
C ALA A 60 2.64 25.16 0.07
N ASP A 61 2.30 26.45 0.09
CA ASP A 61 1.23 26.95 0.95
C ASP A 61 -0.06 26.13 0.75
N GLY A 62 -0.66 25.72 1.87
CA GLY A 62 -1.90 24.95 1.91
C GLY A 62 -1.75 23.42 1.98
N GLN A 63 -0.53 22.89 2.00
CA GLN A 63 -0.26 21.44 2.10
C GLN A 63 0.16 20.98 3.51
N ALA A 64 -0.46 21.55 4.54
CA ALA A 64 -0.09 21.27 5.93
C ALA A 64 -0.29 19.80 6.34
N GLU A 65 -1.21 19.09 5.67
CA GLU A 65 -1.49 17.68 5.88
C GLU A 65 -0.35 16.74 5.45
N PHE A 66 0.55 17.20 4.56
CA PHE A 66 1.68 16.40 4.11
C PHE A 66 2.96 16.60 4.91
N VAL A 67 3.00 17.54 5.86
CA VAL A 67 4.25 17.90 6.58
C VAL A 67 4.91 16.69 7.25
N GLU A 68 4.11 15.82 7.87
CA GLU A 68 4.59 14.61 8.54
C GLU A 68 4.52 13.36 7.64
N ASP A 69 3.97 13.49 6.43
CA ASP A 69 3.82 12.37 5.50
C ASP A 69 5.10 12.16 4.69
N ARG A 70 5.76 11.03 4.94
CA ARG A 70 6.99 10.62 4.24
C ARG A 70 6.74 9.84 2.96
N THR A 71 5.50 9.45 2.70
CA THR A 71 5.11 8.51 1.64
C THR A 71 4.23 9.12 0.55
N SER A 72 3.77 10.35 0.74
CA SER A 72 2.91 11.03 -0.23
C SER A 72 3.64 12.13 -0.99
N ILE A 73 3.21 12.32 -2.23
CA ILE A 73 3.62 13.44 -3.08
C ILE A 73 2.40 14.15 -3.66
N SER A 74 2.61 15.39 -4.10
CA SER A 74 1.71 16.10 -5.01
C SER A 74 2.44 16.41 -6.31
N ALA A 75 1.73 16.37 -7.43
CA ALA A 75 2.34 16.58 -8.74
C ALA A 75 1.36 17.22 -9.73
N ASP A 76 1.92 17.85 -10.77
CA ASP A 76 1.11 18.45 -11.84
C ASP A 76 0.29 17.39 -12.60
N PRO A 77 -1.01 17.64 -12.84
CA PRO A 77 -1.84 16.73 -13.63
C PRO A 77 -1.28 16.39 -15.02
N ARG A 78 -0.53 17.29 -15.65
CA ARG A 78 0.09 17.10 -16.97
C ARG A 78 1.28 16.16 -16.89
N LEU A 79 2.17 16.36 -15.91
CA LEU A 79 3.27 15.43 -15.60
C LEU A 79 2.72 14.03 -15.35
N LEU A 80 1.71 13.91 -14.48
CA LEU A 80 1.07 12.62 -14.20
C LEU A 80 0.46 11.98 -15.45
N SER A 81 -0.25 12.75 -16.26
CA SER A 81 -0.87 12.24 -17.50
C SER A 81 0.16 11.77 -18.52
N ALA A 82 1.33 12.40 -18.59
CA ALA A 82 2.42 11.99 -19.47
C ALA A 82 2.98 10.60 -19.11
N HIS A 83 2.91 10.22 -17.83
CA HIS A 83 3.33 8.92 -17.32
C HIS A 83 2.19 7.91 -17.15
N GLY A 84 0.97 8.26 -17.57
CA GLY A 84 -0.21 7.42 -17.37
C GLY A 84 -0.61 7.27 -15.90
N LEU A 85 -0.19 8.20 -15.05
CA LEU A 85 -0.40 8.16 -13.60
C LEU A 85 -1.63 8.98 -13.16
N SER A 86 -2.18 8.62 -12.01
CA SER A 86 -3.31 9.31 -11.35
C SER A 86 -3.15 9.35 -9.84
N ALA A 87 -3.93 10.22 -9.19
CA ALA A 87 -3.97 10.27 -7.74
C ALA A 87 -4.48 8.95 -7.18
N GLY A 88 -3.89 8.51 -6.07
CA GLY A 88 -4.07 7.21 -5.46
C GLY A 88 -3.08 6.15 -5.94
N GLN A 89 -2.46 6.30 -7.11
CA GLN A 89 -1.47 5.35 -7.61
C GLN A 89 -0.09 5.56 -6.97
N GLN A 90 0.72 4.51 -7.01
CA GLN A 90 2.12 4.54 -6.60
C GLN A 90 3.02 4.97 -7.76
N VAL A 91 4.11 5.65 -7.42
CA VAL A 91 5.14 6.10 -8.35
C VAL A 91 6.52 5.94 -7.74
N ARG A 92 7.51 5.52 -8.54
CA ARG A 92 8.92 5.49 -8.17
C ARG A 92 9.58 6.79 -8.61
N LEU A 93 10.27 7.44 -7.68
CA LEU A 93 11.18 8.55 -7.98
C LEU A 93 12.61 8.10 -7.72
N SER A 94 13.53 8.43 -8.63
CA SER A 94 14.96 8.14 -8.49
C SER A 94 15.83 9.37 -8.78
N ARG A 95 16.98 9.44 -8.13
CA ARG A 95 17.99 10.46 -8.39
C ARG A 95 18.67 10.20 -9.74
N PRO A 96 18.77 11.19 -10.66
CA PRO A 96 19.42 10.99 -11.96
C PRO A 96 20.93 10.74 -11.84
N ASP A 97 21.55 11.26 -10.77
CA ASP A 97 22.99 11.10 -10.48
C ASP A 97 23.34 9.78 -9.79
N ASP A 98 22.36 9.15 -9.13
CA ASP A 98 22.51 7.84 -8.51
C ASP A 98 21.18 7.06 -8.55
N SER A 99 21.04 6.17 -9.53
CA SER A 99 19.85 5.31 -9.67
C SER A 99 19.61 4.37 -8.46
N SER A 100 20.61 4.20 -7.59
CA SER A 100 20.44 3.48 -6.33
C SER A 100 19.78 4.32 -5.25
N GLU A 101 19.56 5.62 -5.45
CA GLU A 101 18.78 6.49 -4.57
C GLU A 101 17.37 6.66 -5.13
N PHE A 102 16.42 5.92 -4.57
CA PHE A 102 15.05 5.90 -5.05
C PHE A 102 14.09 5.52 -3.94
N ALA A 103 12.83 5.91 -4.10
CA ALA A 103 11.74 5.47 -3.25
C ALA A 103 10.40 5.50 -3.99
N VAL A 104 9.45 4.72 -3.46
CA VAL A 104 8.06 4.65 -3.91
C VAL A 104 7.20 5.57 -3.06
N TYR A 105 6.31 6.29 -3.73
CA TYR A 105 5.38 7.23 -3.12
C TYR A 105 3.97 7.02 -3.63
N THR A 106 3.00 7.48 -2.86
CA THR A 106 1.60 7.62 -3.30
C THR A 106 1.37 9.02 -3.83
N ILE A 107 0.72 9.14 -4.98
CA ILE A 107 0.28 10.42 -5.53
C ILE A 107 -0.99 10.86 -4.77
N ALA A 108 -0.82 11.65 -3.72
CA ALA A 108 -1.93 12.06 -2.84
C ALA A 108 -2.74 13.23 -3.42
N GLU A 109 -2.09 14.17 -4.12
CA GLU A 109 -2.74 15.37 -4.66
C GLU A 109 -2.34 15.62 -6.12
N LYS A 110 -3.35 15.88 -6.97
CA LYS A 110 -3.15 16.50 -8.29
C LYS A 110 -3.14 18.01 -8.12
N ARG A 111 -1.99 18.64 -8.33
CA ARG A 111 -1.80 20.07 -8.06
C ARG A 111 -1.27 20.78 -9.29
N PRO A 112 -2.02 21.71 -9.91
CA PRO A 112 -1.49 22.50 -11.02
C PRO A 112 -0.28 23.33 -10.59
N GLU A 113 0.85 23.13 -11.25
CA GLU A 113 2.12 23.78 -10.97
C GLU A 113 2.59 24.62 -12.17
N ALA A 114 3.46 25.58 -11.86
CA ALA A 114 4.17 26.39 -12.86
C ALA A 114 5.60 26.62 -12.37
N PRO A 115 6.60 25.93 -12.94
CA PRO A 115 6.55 25.01 -14.09
C PRO A 115 5.79 23.68 -13.83
N GLU A 116 5.44 22.97 -14.92
CA GLU A 116 4.54 21.80 -14.89
C GLU A 116 5.20 20.47 -14.54
N ASP A 117 6.51 20.49 -14.32
CA ASP A 117 7.37 19.36 -13.94
C ASP A 117 7.62 19.31 -12.42
N ILE A 118 6.94 20.13 -11.62
CA ILE A 118 7.10 20.15 -10.17
C ILE A 118 6.41 18.95 -9.51
N VAL A 119 7.16 18.29 -8.62
CA VAL A 119 6.66 17.36 -7.62
C VAL A 119 6.96 17.94 -6.23
N ARG A 120 5.95 18.02 -5.36
CA ARG A 120 6.15 18.48 -3.97
C ARG A 120 5.95 17.36 -2.97
N MET A 121 6.78 17.36 -1.94
CA MET A 121 6.73 16.40 -0.85
C MET A 121 7.30 17.01 0.42
N SER A 122 7.14 16.35 1.57
CA SER A 122 7.75 16.79 2.83
C SER A 122 9.27 16.61 2.85
N ASP A 123 9.91 17.20 3.83
CA ASP A 123 11.35 17.05 4.08
C ASP A 123 11.68 15.57 4.34
N SER A 124 10.84 14.91 5.15
CA SER A 124 10.96 13.47 5.44
C SER A 124 10.77 12.59 4.21
N ALA A 125 9.90 12.99 3.27
CA ALA A 125 9.74 12.30 1.99
C ALA A 125 10.99 12.48 1.12
N ARG A 126 11.52 13.71 0.97
CA ARG A 126 12.76 13.96 0.21
C ARG A 126 13.94 13.14 0.73
N CYS A 127 14.04 12.96 2.05
CA CYS A 127 15.10 12.16 2.66
C CYS A 127 15.10 10.68 2.28
N ARG A 128 14.02 10.15 1.69
CA ARG A 128 14.01 8.79 1.16
C ARG A 128 14.75 8.66 -0.17
N LEU A 129 15.17 9.77 -0.77
CA LEU A 129 16.01 9.86 -1.99
C LEU A 129 17.47 10.22 -1.69
N ASP A 130 17.91 10.12 -0.43
CA ASP A 130 19.29 10.40 0.01
C ASP A 130 19.73 9.41 1.11
N LEU A 131 19.53 8.12 0.85
CA LEU A 131 19.80 7.03 1.79
C LEU A 131 21.30 6.74 1.96
N GLY A 132 22.12 7.03 0.94
CA GLY A 132 23.58 6.85 0.96
C GLY A 132 24.30 7.91 1.80
N SER A 133 23.71 9.09 1.99
CA SER A 133 24.24 10.14 2.86
C SER A 133 23.61 10.13 4.27
N ALA A 134 22.42 9.53 4.41
CA ALA A 134 21.76 9.37 5.69
C ALA A 134 22.40 8.23 6.51
N GLU A 135 22.81 8.51 7.75
CA GLU A 135 22.95 7.43 8.71
C GLU A 135 21.55 6.82 8.90
N LEU A 136 21.32 5.59 8.47
CA LEU A 136 20.09 4.89 8.85
C LEU A 136 20.12 4.72 10.37
N GLN A 137 19.07 5.16 11.07
CA GLN A 137 18.96 4.79 12.48
C GLN A 137 18.87 3.27 12.55
N ALA A 138 19.97 2.63 12.95
CA ALA A 138 19.90 1.29 13.50
C ALA A 138 18.93 1.41 14.67
N THR A 139 17.74 0.84 14.53
CA THR A 139 16.70 0.86 15.54
C THR A 139 17.20 0.08 16.75
N THR A 140 17.97 0.73 17.62
CA THR A 140 18.31 0.22 18.94
C THR A 140 17.11 0.33 19.88
N ASP A 141 16.10 1.09 19.47
CA ASP A 141 14.80 1.21 20.10
C ASP A 141 13.78 0.39 19.31
N GLU A 142 13.27 -0.66 19.94
CA GLU A 142 12.28 -1.58 19.36
C GLU A 142 10.95 -0.91 19.03
N THR A 143 10.78 0.38 19.39
CA THR A 143 9.55 1.18 19.31
C THR A 143 9.44 2.09 18.08
N ASN A 144 10.53 2.29 17.31
CA ASN A 144 10.55 3.29 16.23
C ASN A 144 10.81 2.66 14.86
N CYS A 145 9.99 3.01 13.88
CA CYS A 145 10.16 2.48 12.53
C CYS A 145 11.48 2.96 11.91
N PRO A 146 12.19 2.09 11.17
CA PRO A 146 13.43 2.48 10.51
C PRO A 146 13.23 3.78 9.71
N GLY A 147 14.12 4.74 9.90
CA GLY A 147 14.09 6.03 9.22
C GLY A 147 15.47 6.66 9.14
N PRO A 148 15.65 7.68 8.28
CA PRO A 148 16.87 8.48 8.25
C PRO A 148 17.15 9.07 9.65
N ALA A 149 18.40 8.99 10.12
CA ALA A 149 18.82 9.64 11.35
C ALA A 149 19.03 11.14 11.10
N GLY A 150 18.05 11.96 11.44
CA GLY A 150 18.18 13.42 11.37
C GLY A 150 17.98 14.00 9.97
N ASP A 151 18.47 15.22 9.79
CA ASP A 151 18.33 15.98 8.54
C ASP A 151 19.21 15.34 7.44
N CYS A 152 18.58 14.84 6.39
CA CYS A 152 19.29 14.42 5.18
C CYS A 152 19.78 15.64 4.39
N SER A 153 20.76 15.45 3.50
CA SER A 153 21.38 16.56 2.76
C SER A 153 20.41 17.26 1.80
N VAL A 154 19.36 16.55 1.37
CA VAL A 154 18.37 17.04 0.39
C VAL A 154 17.09 17.59 1.02
N SER A 155 17.00 17.67 2.35
CA SER A 155 15.78 18.09 3.04
C SER A 155 15.36 19.52 2.69
N ASP A 156 16.30 20.45 2.50
CA ASP A 156 16.03 21.86 2.18
C ASP A 156 16.38 22.26 0.73
N GLU A 157 16.70 21.29 -0.12
CA GLU A 157 17.16 21.53 -1.49
C GLU A 157 16.11 21.13 -2.53
N GLU A 158 16.04 21.89 -3.63
CA GLU A 158 15.33 21.49 -4.84
C GLU A 158 16.27 20.68 -5.72
N PHE A 159 15.80 19.58 -6.31
CA PHE A 159 16.63 18.71 -7.14
C PHE A 159 15.82 17.97 -8.19
N ASP A 160 16.50 17.56 -9.26
CA ASP A 160 15.88 16.77 -10.32
C ASP A 160 15.69 15.30 -9.88
N ALA A 161 14.58 14.69 -10.27
CA ALA A 161 14.30 13.27 -10.09
C ALA A 161 13.70 12.66 -11.37
N GLU A 162 14.06 11.43 -11.67
CA GLU A 162 13.41 10.62 -12.69
C GLU A 162 12.13 10.01 -12.12
N ILE A 163 11.08 9.94 -12.93
CA ILE A 163 9.76 9.43 -12.55
C ILE A 163 9.45 8.15 -13.33
N THR A 164 8.93 7.12 -12.65
CA THR A 164 8.59 5.84 -13.26
C THR A 164 7.34 5.24 -12.63
N SER A 165 6.44 4.70 -13.46
CA SER A 165 5.20 4.04 -13.03
C SER A 165 5.38 2.54 -12.71
N THR A 166 6.49 1.94 -13.10
CA THR A 166 6.83 0.55 -12.76
C THR A 166 7.23 0.44 -11.29
N ILE A 167 6.37 -0.19 -10.47
CA ILE A 167 6.62 -0.43 -9.05
C ILE A 167 7.17 -1.84 -8.80
N PRO A 168 6.38 -2.93 -8.92
CA PRO A 168 6.95 -4.26 -8.94
C PRO A 168 7.62 -4.52 -10.29
N ASN A 169 8.76 -5.20 -10.28
CA ASN A 169 9.37 -5.73 -11.50
C ASN A 169 8.96 -7.21 -11.69
N PRO A 170 7.97 -7.51 -12.56
CA PRO A 170 7.45 -8.87 -12.71
C PRO A 170 8.45 -9.82 -13.38
N SER A 171 9.50 -9.31 -14.01
CA SER A 171 10.48 -10.12 -14.74
C SER A 171 11.56 -10.75 -13.87
N LEU A 172 11.72 -10.28 -12.62
CA LEU A 172 12.77 -10.73 -11.72
C LEU A 172 12.34 -11.95 -10.90
N SER A 173 13.25 -12.91 -10.78
CA SER A 173 13.18 -13.90 -9.71
C SER A 173 13.41 -13.24 -8.34
N GLU A 174 13.04 -13.94 -7.27
CA GLU A 174 13.29 -13.46 -5.91
C GLU A 174 14.79 -13.25 -5.62
N SER A 175 15.67 -14.14 -6.11
CA SER A 175 17.12 -13.99 -5.93
C SER A 175 17.65 -12.75 -6.65
N GLU A 176 17.20 -12.50 -7.89
CA GLU A 176 17.62 -11.33 -8.66
C GLU A 176 17.10 -10.04 -8.04
N ALA A 177 15.84 -10.01 -7.62
CA ALA A 177 15.26 -8.85 -6.95
C ALA A 177 15.97 -8.54 -5.62
N ARG A 178 16.35 -9.57 -4.86
CA ARG A 178 17.15 -9.41 -3.64
C ARG A 178 18.54 -8.84 -3.92
N GLU A 179 19.21 -9.34 -4.97
CA GLU A 179 20.54 -8.87 -5.37
C GLU A 179 20.51 -7.44 -5.91
N GLN A 180 19.43 -7.06 -6.61
CA GLN A 180 19.26 -5.76 -7.23
C GLN A 180 18.60 -4.73 -6.31
N GLY A 181 18.09 -5.15 -5.14
CA GLY A 181 17.34 -4.27 -4.23
C GLY A 181 16.01 -3.82 -4.82
N GLU A 182 15.34 -4.68 -5.58
CA GLU A 182 14.08 -4.42 -6.27
C GLU A 182 12.87 -4.96 -5.49
N LEU A 183 11.66 -4.60 -5.92
CA LEU A 183 10.41 -5.17 -5.42
C LEU A 183 9.79 -6.11 -6.45
N ILE A 184 9.33 -7.26 -5.98
CA ILE A 184 8.51 -8.18 -6.77
C ILE A 184 7.14 -8.34 -6.14
N GLU A 185 6.20 -8.79 -6.96
CA GLU A 185 4.85 -9.13 -6.58
C GLU A 185 4.59 -10.60 -6.91
N ARG A 186 3.85 -11.30 -6.06
CA ARG A 186 3.49 -12.72 -6.24
C ARG A 186 2.04 -12.95 -5.87
N LEU A 187 1.37 -13.74 -6.69
CA LEU A 187 0.02 -14.24 -6.48
C LEU A 187 0.00 -15.75 -6.68
N ASP A 188 -0.48 -16.47 -5.67
CA ASP A 188 -0.76 -17.90 -5.75
C ASP A 188 -2.27 -18.12 -5.53
N GLU A 189 -3.00 -18.46 -6.59
CA GLU A 189 -4.45 -18.67 -6.56
C GLU A 189 -4.79 -20.15 -6.26
N ASN A 190 -5.20 -20.45 -5.03
CA ASN A 190 -5.55 -21.82 -4.60
C ASN A 190 -6.99 -21.97 -4.06
N GLY A 191 -7.69 -20.85 -3.81
CA GLY A 191 -9.05 -20.83 -3.26
C GLY A 191 -9.73 -19.45 -3.43
N SER A 192 -11.06 -19.39 -3.43
CA SER A 192 -11.82 -18.16 -3.71
C SER A 192 -12.56 -17.57 -2.51
N ASP A 193 -12.62 -18.29 -1.40
CA ASP A 193 -13.33 -17.87 -0.18
C ASP A 193 -12.44 -17.05 0.76
N ARG A 194 -11.12 -17.22 0.69
CA ARG A 194 -10.18 -16.57 1.60
C ARG A 194 -8.87 -16.17 0.94
N ILE A 195 -8.31 -15.09 1.44
CA ILE A 195 -7.01 -14.58 1.00
C ILE A 195 -6.12 -14.22 2.20
N PHE A 196 -4.84 -14.60 2.13
CA PHE A 196 -3.80 -14.11 3.02
C PHE A 196 -2.88 -13.16 2.25
N ILE A 197 -2.64 -11.97 2.81
CA ILE A 197 -1.85 -10.93 2.18
C ILE A 197 -0.65 -10.49 3.02
N ALA A 198 0.39 -10.07 2.32
CA ALA A 198 1.54 -9.37 2.90
C ALA A 198 1.98 -8.24 1.96
N PRO A 199 1.36 -7.05 2.08
CA PRO A 199 1.66 -5.92 1.21
C PRO A 199 3.08 -5.38 1.35
N HIS A 200 3.78 -5.75 2.43
CA HIS A 200 5.10 -5.22 2.81
C HIS A 200 6.12 -6.33 3.13
N GLY A 201 6.13 -7.40 2.34
CA GLY A 201 7.03 -8.54 2.56
C GLY A 201 8.49 -8.32 2.20
N GLY A 202 9.29 -9.38 2.32
CA GLY A 202 10.72 -9.37 2.02
C GLY A 202 11.51 -8.69 3.13
N ALA A 203 12.32 -7.68 2.80
CA ALA A 203 13.06 -6.89 3.78
C ALA A 203 12.31 -5.62 4.23
N VAL A 204 11.15 -5.30 3.65
CA VAL A 204 10.32 -4.13 4.03
C VAL A 204 9.77 -4.33 5.44
N GLN A 205 9.00 -5.39 5.65
CA GLN A 205 8.58 -5.88 6.96
C GLN A 205 8.88 -7.39 7.04
N PRO A 206 10.08 -7.78 7.50
CA PRO A 206 10.54 -9.17 7.43
C PRO A 206 9.57 -10.22 7.98
N LYS A 207 9.43 -11.33 7.26
CA LYS A 207 8.60 -12.50 7.59
C LYS A 207 7.10 -12.36 7.36
N THR A 208 6.57 -11.19 7.03
CA THR A 208 5.12 -11.06 6.74
C THR A 208 4.72 -11.85 5.50
N ASP A 209 5.55 -11.85 4.46
CA ASP A 209 5.42 -12.68 3.26
C ASP A 209 5.48 -14.17 3.57
N ASP A 210 6.47 -14.61 4.34
CA ASP A 210 6.58 -16.01 4.77
C ASP A 210 5.32 -16.44 5.56
N GLN A 211 4.73 -15.54 6.36
CA GLN A 211 3.49 -15.80 7.09
C GLN A 211 2.30 -15.98 6.16
N ALA A 212 2.13 -15.07 5.20
CA ALA A 212 1.05 -15.15 4.22
C ALA A 212 1.14 -16.43 3.38
N GLU A 213 2.34 -16.76 2.88
CA GLU A 213 2.59 -18.00 2.13
C GLU A 213 2.24 -19.23 2.95
N HIS A 214 2.79 -19.33 4.17
CA HIS A 214 2.59 -20.50 5.04
C HIS A 214 1.14 -20.65 5.50
N ALA A 215 0.45 -19.56 5.84
CA ALA A 215 -0.96 -19.60 6.22
C ALA A 215 -1.85 -20.01 5.05
N ALA A 216 -1.57 -19.50 3.85
CA ALA A 216 -2.32 -19.85 2.66
C ALA A 216 -2.13 -21.30 2.25
N ASP A 217 -0.89 -21.81 2.29
CA ASP A 217 -0.58 -23.22 2.02
C ASP A 217 -1.32 -24.17 2.97
N LEU A 218 -1.38 -23.83 4.27
CA LEU A 218 -2.10 -24.62 5.26
C LEU A 218 -3.61 -24.60 5.02
N ALA A 219 -4.17 -23.43 4.74
CA ALA A 219 -5.61 -23.22 4.62
C ALA A 219 -6.19 -23.50 3.23
N GLY A 220 -5.34 -23.83 2.24
CA GLY A 220 -5.74 -23.97 0.83
C GLY A 220 -6.30 -22.67 0.26
N ALA A 221 -5.73 -21.52 0.63
CA ALA A 221 -6.23 -20.18 0.34
C ALA A 221 -5.44 -19.48 -0.78
N THR A 222 -6.00 -18.41 -1.33
CA THR A 222 -5.23 -17.50 -2.20
C THR A 222 -4.22 -16.70 -1.37
N CYS A 223 -3.05 -16.44 -1.95
CA CYS A 223 -1.99 -15.65 -1.33
C CYS A 223 -1.52 -14.53 -2.26
N TRP A 224 -1.61 -13.28 -1.83
CA TRP A 224 -1.02 -12.14 -2.53
C TRP A 224 0.05 -11.47 -1.67
N ARG A 225 1.21 -11.15 -2.24
CA ARG A 225 2.26 -10.46 -1.48
C ARG A 225 3.19 -9.66 -2.36
N THR A 226 3.81 -8.66 -1.76
CA THR A 226 5.01 -8.04 -2.30
C THR A 226 6.24 -8.51 -1.52
N LYS A 227 7.40 -8.52 -2.17
CA LYS A 227 8.69 -8.76 -1.52
C LYS A 227 9.67 -7.71 -2.02
N GLY A 228 10.03 -6.77 -1.14
CA GLY A 228 10.96 -5.68 -1.45
C GLY A 228 12.30 -5.84 -0.76
N TRP A 229 13.39 -5.51 -1.45
CA TRP A 229 14.75 -5.49 -0.88
C TRP A 229 15.44 -4.16 -1.12
N GLY A 230 16.56 -3.92 -0.45
CA GLY A 230 17.38 -2.74 -0.68
C GLY A 230 18.78 -2.95 -0.14
N PRO A 231 19.78 -2.20 -0.62
CA PRO A 231 21.10 -2.20 -0.03
C PRO A 231 21.03 -1.79 1.46
N ASP A 232 21.86 -2.41 2.29
CA ASP A 232 22.13 -2.04 3.70
C ASP A 232 20.90 -1.79 4.59
N ALA A 233 19.85 -2.62 4.43
CA ALA A 233 18.59 -2.57 5.20
C ALA A 233 17.64 -1.39 4.88
N GLY A 234 17.85 -0.67 3.77
CA GLY A 234 17.00 0.44 3.32
C GLY A 234 15.66 0.05 2.67
N ALA A 235 15.27 -1.22 2.69
CA ALA A 235 14.09 -1.72 1.97
C ALA A 235 12.78 -1.02 2.42
N PHE A 236 12.64 -0.79 3.73
CA PHE A 236 11.48 -0.07 4.27
C PHE A 236 11.40 1.35 3.71
N GLN A 237 12.50 2.10 3.74
CA GLN A 237 12.54 3.48 3.25
C GLN A 237 12.24 3.55 1.75
N ARG A 238 12.65 2.55 0.98
CA ARG A 238 12.46 2.54 -0.47
C ARG A 238 11.04 2.17 -0.87
N TRP A 239 10.50 1.10 -0.30
CA TRP A 239 9.31 0.44 -0.83
C TRP A 239 8.05 0.66 -0.01
N TYR A 240 8.17 1.08 1.25
CA TYR A 240 7.00 1.21 2.11
C TYR A 240 6.12 2.38 1.67
N VAL A 241 4.86 2.06 1.43
CA VAL A 241 3.72 2.98 1.45
C VAL A 241 2.63 2.38 2.34
N PRO A 242 1.82 3.15 3.07
CA PRO A 242 0.79 2.61 3.97
C PRO A 242 -0.18 1.68 3.23
N SER A 243 -0.66 0.62 3.90
CA SER A 243 -1.59 -0.36 3.30
C SER A 243 -2.84 0.31 2.72
N MET A 244 -3.40 1.29 3.43
CA MET A 244 -4.57 2.06 2.97
C MET A 244 -4.33 2.93 1.72
N ALA A 245 -3.07 3.12 1.33
CA ALA A 245 -2.70 3.93 0.17
C ALA A 245 -2.41 3.08 -1.08
N LEU A 246 -2.27 1.76 -0.94
CA LEU A 246 -1.96 0.86 -2.06
C LEU A 246 -3.11 0.83 -3.06
N SER A 247 -2.79 1.04 -4.33
CA SER A 247 -3.75 0.96 -5.43
C SER A 247 -3.52 -0.31 -6.25
N PRO A 248 -4.56 -1.12 -6.51
CA PRO A 248 -4.45 -2.26 -7.43
C PRO A 248 -3.87 -1.88 -8.80
N GLU A 249 -4.14 -0.68 -9.31
CA GLU A 249 -3.62 -0.22 -10.61
C GLU A 249 -2.08 -0.07 -10.64
N SER A 250 -1.41 -0.06 -9.48
CA SER A 250 0.05 0.01 -9.38
C SER A 250 0.72 -1.35 -9.18
N TYR A 251 -0.08 -2.41 -8.99
CA TYR A 251 0.35 -3.74 -8.61
C TYR A 251 -0.39 -4.77 -9.49
N PRO A 252 0.20 -5.16 -10.64
CA PRO A 252 -0.49 -5.96 -11.65
C PRO A 252 -1.12 -7.26 -11.13
N GLU A 253 -0.50 -7.97 -10.18
CA GLU A 253 -1.12 -9.18 -9.63
C GLU A 253 -2.28 -8.84 -8.67
N LEU A 254 -2.19 -7.75 -7.90
CA LEU A 254 -3.28 -7.26 -7.07
C LEU A 254 -4.49 -6.85 -7.93
N GLU A 255 -4.25 -6.21 -9.07
CA GLU A 255 -5.29 -5.85 -10.03
C GLU A 255 -6.11 -7.07 -10.46
N THR A 256 -5.48 -8.24 -10.60
CA THR A 256 -6.19 -9.46 -11.02
C THR A 256 -7.22 -9.95 -10.01
N ILE A 257 -7.00 -9.69 -8.72
CA ILE A 257 -7.85 -10.15 -7.62
C ILE A 257 -8.68 -9.03 -6.98
N ALA A 258 -8.50 -7.78 -7.40
CA ALA A 258 -9.15 -6.61 -6.79
C ALA A 258 -10.68 -6.65 -6.84
N ASP A 259 -11.26 -7.29 -7.86
CA ASP A 259 -12.71 -7.47 -8.01
C ASP A 259 -13.20 -8.85 -7.50
N THR A 260 -12.36 -9.60 -6.79
CA THR A 260 -12.74 -10.90 -6.22
C THR A 260 -13.40 -10.71 -4.86
N ASP A 261 -14.61 -11.25 -4.70
CA ASP A 261 -15.35 -11.23 -3.43
C ASP A 261 -14.85 -12.33 -2.49
N PHE A 262 -13.77 -12.11 -1.74
CA PHE A 262 -13.36 -13.05 -0.70
C PHE A 262 -14.26 -12.90 0.53
N ASP A 263 -14.63 -14.03 1.17
CA ASP A 263 -15.39 -14.01 2.42
C ASP A 263 -14.52 -13.45 3.56
N VAL A 264 -13.24 -13.85 3.61
CA VAL A 264 -12.29 -13.42 4.64
C VAL A 264 -10.94 -13.05 4.03
N ALA A 265 -10.41 -11.88 4.40
CA ALA A 265 -9.05 -11.46 4.08
C ALA A 265 -8.20 -11.29 5.35
N VAL A 266 -6.93 -11.71 5.31
CA VAL A 266 -6.00 -11.60 6.44
C VAL A 266 -4.71 -10.91 6.00
N ASP A 267 -4.34 -9.81 6.64
CA ASP A 267 -3.12 -9.06 6.37
C ASP A 267 -2.11 -9.21 7.50
N PHE A 268 -0.93 -9.73 7.16
CA PHE A 268 0.21 -9.81 8.07
C PHE A 268 1.03 -8.52 8.01
N GLY A 269 0.81 -7.63 8.99
CA GLY A 269 1.50 -6.36 9.11
C GLY A 269 2.64 -6.37 10.13
N GLY A 270 3.70 -5.62 9.82
CA GLY A 270 4.72 -5.22 10.77
C GLY A 270 4.38 -3.87 11.42
N VAL A 271 4.49 -3.80 12.74
CA VAL A 271 4.50 -2.52 13.47
C VAL A 271 5.80 -2.35 14.22
N CYS A 272 6.01 -1.12 14.64
CA CYS A 272 7.16 -0.72 15.43
C CYS A 272 6.84 -0.75 16.92
N ASP A 273 5.60 -1.05 17.32
CA ASP A 273 5.27 -1.33 18.72
C ASP A 273 5.59 -2.78 19.11
N THR A 274 5.54 -3.06 20.40
CA THR A 274 5.75 -4.41 20.96
C THR A 274 4.52 -5.30 20.79
N GLY A 275 4.75 -6.61 20.73
CA GLY A 275 3.69 -7.62 20.78
C GLY A 275 3.04 -7.99 19.45
N ILE A 276 1.84 -8.58 19.58
CA ILE A 276 0.96 -9.02 18.51
C ILE A 276 -0.44 -8.48 18.81
N VAL A 277 -1.03 -7.78 17.86
CA VAL A 277 -2.40 -7.30 17.96
C VAL A 277 -3.21 -7.83 16.78
N VAL A 278 -4.36 -8.41 17.10
CA VAL A 278 -5.35 -8.89 16.13
C VAL A 278 -6.48 -7.87 16.04
N ALA A 279 -6.61 -7.25 14.88
CA ALA A 279 -7.63 -6.24 14.58
C ALA A 279 -8.30 -6.54 13.22
N GLY A 280 -9.02 -5.58 12.66
CA GLY A 280 -9.79 -5.73 11.42
C GLY A 280 -11.29 -5.53 11.63
N ASN A 281 -12.07 -5.69 10.56
CA ASN A 281 -13.52 -5.45 10.54
C ASN A 281 -14.35 -6.73 10.79
N ALA A 282 -13.72 -7.90 10.87
CA ALA A 282 -14.40 -9.16 11.14
C ALA A 282 -15.16 -9.13 12.48
N PRO A 283 -16.22 -9.96 12.64
CA PRO A 283 -16.92 -10.08 13.92
C PRO A 283 -15.98 -10.34 15.09
N LEU A 284 -16.23 -9.75 16.26
CA LEU A 284 -15.39 -9.90 17.44
C LEU A 284 -15.08 -11.37 17.78
N SER A 285 -16.06 -12.27 17.61
CA SER A 285 -15.85 -13.70 17.81
C SER A 285 -14.80 -14.31 16.88
N THR A 286 -14.70 -13.82 15.65
CA THR A 286 -13.69 -14.22 14.67
C THR A 286 -12.31 -13.71 15.11
N LEU A 287 -12.21 -12.44 15.50
CA LEU A 287 -10.96 -11.85 16.02
C LEU A 287 -10.47 -12.56 17.29
N GLU A 288 -11.39 -12.88 18.21
CA GLU A 288 -11.10 -13.68 19.41
C GLU A 288 -10.59 -15.08 19.06
N SER A 289 -11.23 -15.74 18.09
CA SER A 289 -10.80 -17.06 17.60
C SER A 289 -9.37 -17.02 17.03
N VAL A 290 -9.07 -16.01 16.19
CA VAL A 290 -7.73 -15.81 15.64
C VAL A 290 -6.70 -15.57 16.74
N ARG A 291 -6.99 -14.65 17.68
CA ARG A 291 -6.13 -14.38 18.84
C ARG A 291 -5.85 -15.66 19.65
N ASP A 292 -6.90 -16.39 20.00
CA ASP A 292 -6.80 -17.57 20.87
C ASP A 292 -6.06 -18.71 20.17
N SER A 293 -6.27 -18.90 18.88
CA SER A 293 -5.57 -19.88 18.06
C SER A 293 -4.08 -19.54 17.92
N ILE A 294 -3.73 -18.27 17.69
CA ILE A 294 -2.33 -17.79 17.71
C ILE A 294 -1.71 -18.08 19.08
N ASN A 295 -2.39 -17.73 20.17
CA ASN A 295 -1.90 -17.97 21.53
C ASN A 295 -1.71 -19.45 21.87
N ALA A 296 -2.56 -20.33 21.32
CA ALA A 296 -2.39 -21.77 21.44
C ALA A 296 -1.19 -22.32 20.64
N ALA A 297 -0.86 -21.69 19.51
CA ALA A 297 0.28 -22.07 18.67
C ALA A 297 1.61 -21.56 19.24
N LEU A 298 1.60 -20.41 19.90
CA LEU A 298 2.78 -19.77 20.49
C LEU A 298 3.33 -20.57 21.69
N PRO A 299 4.67 -20.52 21.91
CA PRO A 299 5.26 -21.17 23.06
C PRO A 299 4.91 -20.39 24.33
N SER A 300 4.85 -21.06 25.48
CA SER A 300 4.36 -20.45 26.73
C SER A 300 5.17 -19.25 27.25
N CYS A 301 6.37 -19.00 26.69
CA CYS A 301 7.20 -17.85 27.05
C CYS A 301 6.99 -16.65 26.12
N ALA A 302 6.33 -16.84 24.97
CA ALA A 302 6.10 -15.78 24.01
C ALA A 302 5.07 -14.79 24.55
N GLU A 303 5.24 -13.53 24.16
CA GLU A 303 4.22 -12.51 24.33
C GLU A 303 2.93 -12.94 23.63
N GLN A 304 1.81 -12.83 24.32
CA GLN A 304 0.53 -13.29 23.83
C GLN A 304 -0.06 -12.26 22.86
N ALA A 305 -0.74 -12.75 21.83
CA ALA A 305 -1.60 -11.94 20.99
C ALA A 305 -2.77 -11.36 21.79
N THR A 306 -3.08 -10.11 21.49
CA THR A 306 -4.14 -9.34 22.14
C THR A 306 -5.11 -8.78 21.10
N LEU A 307 -6.27 -8.31 21.56
CA LEU A 307 -7.15 -7.44 20.78
C LEU A 307 -6.83 -5.98 21.15
N PRO A 308 -7.02 -5.02 20.24
CA PRO A 308 -6.77 -3.63 20.57
C PRO A 308 -7.73 -3.16 21.69
N ALA A 309 -7.24 -2.26 22.53
CA ALA A 309 -8.04 -1.70 23.64
C ALA A 309 -9.10 -0.69 23.13
N ASP A 310 -8.87 -0.12 21.96
CA ASP A 310 -9.73 0.78 21.20
C ASP A 310 -9.85 0.30 19.74
N ASP A 311 -10.61 1.04 18.93
CA ASP A 311 -10.84 0.77 17.52
C ASP A 311 -9.70 1.28 16.60
N GLY A 312 -8.57 1.74 17.16
CA GLY A 312 -7.52 2.43 16.40
C GLY A 312 -6.81 1.60 15.34
N LEU A 313 -6.84 0.26 15.44
CA LEU A 313 -6.31 -0.68 14.44
C LEU A 313 -7.40 -1.31 13.55
N THR A 314 -8.64 -0.82 13.66
CA THR A 314 -9.81 -1.28 12.88
C THR A 314 -10.27 -0.25 11.85
N GLY A 315 -9.37 0.65 11.44
CA GLY A 315 -9.71 1.80 10.61
C GLY A 315 -10.18 1.43 9.21
N ASP A 316 -11.30 2.02 8.80
CA ASP A 316 -11.81 1.96 7.43
C ASP A 316 -10.69 2.29 6.42
N GLY A 317 -10.47 1.40 5.45
CA GLY A 317 -9.70 1.69 4.25
C GLY A 317 -8.35 0.97 4.11
N LEU A 318 -7.98 0.07 5.04
CA LEU A 318 -6.84 -0.83 4.80
C LEU A 318 -7.08 -1.66 3.54
N LEU A 319 -6.00 -2.08 2.86
CA LEU A 319 -6.14 -2.93 1.67
C LEU A 319 -6.91 -4.23 1.98
N VAL A 320 -6.71 -4.79 3.17
CA VAL A 320 -7.39 -6.01 3.62
C VAL A 320 -8.91 -5.84 3.70
N ASP A 321 -9.41 -4.65 4.04
CA ASP A 321 -10.85 -4.35 4.11
C ASP A 321 -11.49 -4.22 2.72
N GLN A 322 -10.66 -3.97 1.70
CA GLN A 322 -11.12 -3.85 0.32
C GLN A 322 -11.22 -5.21 -0.37
N LEU A 323 -10.46 -6.21 0.11
CA LEU A 323 -10.38 -7.54 -0.50
C LEU A 323 -11.35 -8.54 0.14
N GLY A 324 -11.68 -8.40 1.43
CA GLY A 324 -12.54 -9.35 2.15
C GLY A 324 -13.80 -8.71 2.71
N ALA A 325 -14.91 -9.45 2.72
CA ALA A 325 -16.12 -9.06 3.42
C ALA A 325 -15.87 -8.93 4.94
N ASP A 326 -15.15 -9.89 5.49
CA ASP A 326 -14.54 -9.85 6.83
C ASP A 326 -13.02 -9.73 6.69
N SER A 327 -12.39 -8.91 7.53
CA SER A 327 -10.96 -8.65 7.50
C SER A 327 -10.31 -8.87 8.86
N VAL A 328 -9.07 -9.38 8.81
CA VAL A 328 -8.20 -9.53 9.97
C VAL A 328 -6.86 -8.87 9.66
N PHE A 329 -6.47 -7.88 10.45
CA PHE A 329 -5.15 -7.27 10.40
C PHE A 329 -4.31 -7.71 11.59
N LEU A 330 -3.14 -8.27 11.32
CA LEU A 330 -2.19 -8.73 12.33
C LEU A 330 -1.02 -7.76 12.43
N ALA A 331 -1.06 -6.86 13.42
CA ALA A 331 0.04 -5.96 13.72
C ALA A 331 1.06 -6.65 14.63
N GLN A 332 2.31 -6.75 14.18
CA GLN A 332 3.33 -7.53 14.87
C GLN A 332 4.69 -6.83 14.95
N SER A 333 5.30 -6.85 16.14
CA SER A 333 6.66 -6.35 16.35
C SER A 333 7.69 -7.11 15.49
N TYR A 334 8.81 -6.47 15.19
CA TYR A 334 9.92 -7.12 14.48
C TYR A 334 10.48 -8.33 15.23
N ALA A 335 10.65 -8.23 16.54
CA ALA A 335 11.15 -9.31 17.38
C ALA A 335 10.23 -10.53 17.33
N THR A 336 8.91 -10.31 17.43
CA THR A 336 7.90 -11.36 17.39
C THR A 336 7.87 -12.06 16.03
N ARG A 337 7.84 -11.31 14.93
CA ARG A 337 7.88 -11.90 13.57
C ARG A 337 9.15 -12.73 13.37
N ARG A 338 10.31 -12.23 13.80
CA ARG A 338 11.56 -12.98 13.64
C ARG A 338 11.58 -14.28 14.44
N ALA A 339 11.00 -14.29 15.64
CA ALA A 339 11.02 -15.43 16.54
C ALA A 339 9.92 -16.47 16.24
N TYR A 340 8.72 -16.03 15.89
CA TYR A 340 7.50 -16.85 15.95
C TYR A 340 6.61 -16.75 14.69
N TRP A 341 7.16 -16.30 13.54
CA TRP A 341 6.35 -16.10 12.34
C TRP A 341 5.51 -17.32 11.96
N ARG A 342 6.07 -18.54 12.09
CA ARG A 342 5.41 -19.78 11.68
C ARG A 342 4.26 -20.12 12.61
N GLU A 343 4.46 -19.98 13.93
CA GLU A 343 3.44 -20.22 14.94
C GLU A 343 2.26 -19.25 14.77
N ILE A 344 2.56 -17.97 14.52
CA ILE A 344 1.53 -16.94 14.28
C ILE A 344 0.72 -17.25 13.01
N ALA A 345 1.40 -17.56 11.90
CA ALA A 345 0.74 -17.92 10.65
C ALA A 345 -0.11 -19.18 10.78
N THR A 346 0.39 -20.19 11.51
CA THR A 346 -0.35 -21.44 11.77
C THR A 346 -1.60 -21.19 12.59
N GLY A 347 -1.49 -20.38 13.65
CA GLY A 347 -2.64 -20.02 14.49
C GLY A 347 -3.71 -19.24 13.71
N ALA A 348 -3.28 -18.27 12.89
CA ALA A 348 -4.20 -17.51 12.03
C ALA A 348 -4.93 -18.43 11.03
N ALA A 349 -4.21 -19.35 10.36
CA ALA A 349 -4.81 -20.31 9.45
C ALA A 349 -5.80 -21.26 10.14
N ALA A 350 -5.44 -21.79 11.33
CA ALA A 350 -6.29 -22.72 12.09
C ALA A 350 -7.57 -22.10 12.64
N ALA A 351 -7.59 -20.79 12.88
CA ALA A 351 -8.81 -20.10 13.29
C ALA A 351 -9.84 -19.95 12.15
N LEU A 352 -9.39 -20.05 10.90
CA LEU A 352 -10.18 -19.74 9.70
C LEU A 352 -10.35 -20.95 8.77
N SER A 353 -9.74 -22.10 9.11
CA SER A 353 -9.85 -23.36 8.37
C SER A 353 -9.93 -24.53 9.34
N GLU A 354 -10.97 -25.36 9.20
CA GLU A 354 -11.17 -26.57 10.01
C GLU A 354 -10.13 -27.66 9.69
N ASP A 355 -9.44 -27.57 8.56
CA ASP A 355 -8.45 -28.55 8.10
C ASP A 355 -7.05 -28.34 8.72
N VAL A 356 -6.86 -27.25 9.48
CA VAL A 356 -5.57 -26.89 10.07
C VAL A 356 -5.62 -27.08 11.58
N GLU A 357 -4.81 -28.00 12.09
CA GLU A 357 -4.69 -28.25 13.53
C GLU A 357 -3.53 -27.45 14.15
N VAL A 358 -3.80 -26.79 15.29
CA VAL A 358 -2.75 -26.19 16.11
C VAL A 358 -2.09 -27.26 16.97
N THR A 359 -0.78 -27.42 16.82
CA THR A 359 0.05 -28.16 17.77
C THR A 359 0.80 -27.17 18.65
N ALA A 360 0.64 -27.30 19.98
CA ALA A 360 1.32 -26.42 20.93
C ALA A 360 2.84 -26.50 20.71
N SER A 361 3.47 -25.36 20.42
CA SER A 361 4.91 -25.28 20.37
C SER A 361 5.49 -25.46 21.78
N GLY A 362 6.57 -26.24 21.88
CA GLY A 362 7.20 -26.57 23.16
C GLY A 362 7.83 -25.36 23.88
N THR A 363 8.53 -25.60 24.98
CA THR A 363 9.25 -24.53 25.70
C THR A 363 10.31 -23.87 24.81
N CYS A 364 10.41 -22.54 24.90
CA CYS A 364 11.43 -21.74 24.21
C CYS A 364 12.85 -22.29 24.45
N ARG A 365 13.70 -22.27 23.41
CA ARG A 365 15.10 -22.70 23.49
C ARG A 365 16.04 -21.52 23.73
#